data_AF-A0A517LKA9-F1
#
_entry.id   AF-A0A517LKA9-F1
#
_cell.length_a   1.000
_cell.length_b   1.000
_cell.length_c   1.000
_cell.angle_alpha   90.00
_cell.angle_beta   90.00
_cell.angle_gamma   90.00
#
_symmetry.space_group_name_H-M   'P 1'
#
loop_
_entity.id
_entity.type
_entity.pdbx_description
1 polymer ?
#
loop_
_entity_poly.entity_id
_entity_poly.type
_entity_poly.pdbx_seq_one_letter_code
_entity_poly.pdbx_strand_id
1 'polypeptide(L)'
;MPPPMSPPDFYPAGPEYDLRAALESIPKSLLIDNLLRLNVSNPSIATWARSYHHFLAQREQRKFISFEHHADSLWKEINIRHDKLGGSKQYELAGDVMQDIKDSLETIGNQVQPFSSWETKRSAMETLRKITGVILDSSGVIADEIRKDFRYDGSVNDAFLKVVRTMSHEERARMCKMDDGTGPFSDRLVETVRMCNAEDWGICGGLDTVVDLLLESVEDDVDCDDDDED
;
A
#
# COMPACT_ATOMS: atom_id res chain seq x y z
N MET A 1 -62.80 3.12 -40.87
CA MET A 1 -61.36 2.80 -40.70
C MET A 1 -60.62 4.11 -40.51
N PRO A 2 -59.94 4.34 -39.38
CA PRO A 2 -59.04 5.48 -39.26
C PRO A 2 -57.75 5.21 -40.06
N PRO A 3 -57.10 6.25 -40.61
CA PRO A 3 -55.86 6.11 -41.38
C PRO A 3 -54.68 5.73 -40.46
N PRO A 4 -53.60 5.12 -41.01
CA PRO A 4 -52.42 4.79 -40.23
C PRO A 4 -51.77 6.08 -39.70
N MET A 5 -51.59 6.17 -38.38
CA MET A 5 -50.77 7.22 -37.78
C MET A 5 -49.33 7.01 -38.22
N SER A 6 -48.78 7.96 -38.98
CA SER A 6 -47.34 8.08 -39.16
C SER A 6 -46.65 8.19 -37.80
N PRO A 7 -45.49 7.55 -37.59
CA PRO A 7 -44.73 7.71 -36.36
C PRO A 7 -44.25 9.17 -36.25
N PRO A 8 -44.15 9.73 -35.03
CA PRO A 8 -43.63 11.08 -34.84
C PRO A 8 -42.14 11.10 -35.17
N ASP A 9 -41.80 11.68 -36.33
CA ASP A 9 -40.47 12.13 -36.71
C ASP A 9 -40.02 13.30 -35.83
N PHE A 10 -39.59 13.08 -34.58
CA PHE A 10 -38.86 14.10 -33.83
C PHE A 10 -37.96 13.47 -32.76
N TYR A 11 -36.84 12.89 -33.20
CA TYR A 11 -35.60 13.06 -32.47
C TYR A 11 -34.59 13.71 -33.43
N PRO A 12 -34.15 14.96 -33.19
CA PRO A 12 -33.03 15.47 -33.96
C PRO A 12 -31.86 14.51 -33.72
N ALA A 13 -31.29 13.99 -34.81
CA ALA A 13 -30.03 13.27 -34.77
C ALA A 13 -29.00 14.23 -34.16
N GLY A 14 -28.77 14.10 -32.85
CA GLY A 14 -27.67 14.77 -32.18
C GLY A 14 -26.38 14.40 -32.90
N PRO A 15 -25.32 15.21 -32.80
CA PRO A 15 -24.07 14.88 -33.46
C PRO A 15 -23.70 13.47 -33.01
N GLU A 16 -23.36 12.62 -33.98
CA GLU A 16 -23.03 11.21 -33.78
C GLU A 16 -21.67 11.15 -33.07
N TYR A 17 -21.66 11.58 -31.81
CA TYR A 17 -20.51 11.55 -30.95
C TYR A 17 -20.28 10.09 -30.61
N ASP A 18 -19.05 9.63 -30.82
CA ASP A 18 -18.63 8.35 -30.27
C ASP A 18 -18.88 8.38 -28.75
N LEU A 19 -19.82 7.53 -28.32
CA LEU A 19 -20.24 7.42 -26.93
C LEU A 19 -19.03 7.21 -26.02
N ARG A 20 -18.03 6.47 -26.50
CA ARG A 20 -16.81 6.21 -25.74
C ARG A 20 -15.99 7.49 -25.55
N ALA A 21 -15.69 8.21 -26.63
CA ALA A 21 -14.98 9.49 -26.55
C ALA A 21 -15.72 10.52 -25.67
N ALA A 22 -17.05 10.55 -25.75
CA ALA A 22 -17.87 11.39 -24.88
C ALA A 22 -17.73 10.99 -23.41
N LEU A 23 -17.81 9.70 -23.08
CA LEU A 23 -17.65 9.21 -21.70
C LEU A 23 -16.23 9.44 -21.16
N GLU A 24 -15.20 9.28 -21.99
CA GLU A 24 -13.80 9.52 -21.59
C GLU A 24 -13.51 11.01 -21.31
N SER A 25 -14.29 11.93 -21.89
CA SER A 25 -14.19 13.37 -21.64
C SER A 25 -14.86 13.83 -20.33
N ILE A 26 -15.71 12.99 -19.73
CA ILE A 26 -16.44 13.31 -18.50
C ILE A 26 -15.53 13.07 -17.28
N PRO A 27 -15.50 13.97 -16.28
CA PRO A 27 -14.78 13.74 -15.04
C PRO A 27 -15.18 12.43 -14.35
N LYS A 28 -14.19 11.65 -13.89
CA LYS A 28 -14.42 10.37 -13.19
C LYS A 28 -15.40 10.46 -12.03
N SER A 29 -15.37 11.54 -11.24
CA SER A 29 -16.29 11.75 -10.12
C SER A 29 -17.74 11.77 -10.58
N LEU A 30 -18.02 12.49 -11.67
CA LEU A 30 -19.36 12.62 -12.22
C LEU A 30 -19.84 11.30 -12.86
N LEU A 31 -18.94 10.51 -13.44
CA LEU A 31 -19.25 9.15 -13.89
C LEU A 31 -19.64 8.24 -12.72
N ILE A 32 -18.90 8.29 -11.61
CA ILE A 32 -19.18 7.50 -10.41
C ILE A 32 -20.54 7.87 -9.82
N ASP A 33 -20.83 9.17 -9.65
CA ASP A 33 -22.10 9.63 -9.08
C ASP A 33 -23.30 9.22 -9.94
N ASN A 34 -23.18 9.32 -11.27
CA ASN A 34 -24.24 8.86 -12.18
C ASN A 34 -24.38 7.33 -12.16
N LEU A 35 -23.28 6.58 -12.12
CA LEU A 35 -23.32 5.12 -11.98
C LEU A 35 -23.97 4.69 -10.66
N LEU A 36 -23.72 5.40 -9.56
CA LEU A 36 -24.38 5.16 -8.27
C LEU A 36 -25.89 5.38 -8.37
N ARG A 37 -26.34 6.48 -8.99
CA ARG A 37 -27.78 6.75 -9.22
C ARG A 37 -28.43 5.70 -10.14
N LEU A 38 -27.72 5.26 -11.17
CA LEU A 38 -28.18 4.21 -12.08
C LEU A 38 -28.27 2.85 -11.39
N ASN A 39 -27.35 2.53 -10.47
CA ASN A 39 -27.36 1.31 -9.67
C ASN A 39 -28.55 1.25 -8.70
N VAL A 40 -28.97 2.39 -8.14
CA VAL A 40 -30.18 2.46 -7.31
C VAL A 40 -31.44 2.18 -8.14
N SER A 41 -31.46 2.63 -9.39
CA SER A 41 -32.62 2.48 -10.29
C SER A 41 -32.64 1.15 -11.04
N ASN A 42 -31.50 0.45 -11.15
CA ASN A 42 -31.36 -0.77 -11.94
C ASN A 42 -30.58 -1.85 -11.16
N PRO A 43 -31.29 -2.80 -10.51
CA PRO A 43 -30.66 -3.89 -9.76
C PRO A 43 -29.71 -4.79 -10.56
N SER A 44 -29.88 -4.88 -11.88
CA SER A 44 -29.02 -5.66 -12.78
C SER A 44 -27.62 -5.03 -12.92
N ILE A 45 -27.54 -3.71 -13.07
CA ILE A 45 -26.26 -2.97 -13.16
C ILE A 45 -25.53 -3.06 -11.82
N ALA A 46 -26.27 -2.94 -10.71
CA ALA A 46 -25.70 -3.08 -9.37
C ALA A 46 -25.16 -4.49 -9.11
N THR A 47 -25.87 -5.52 -9.57
CA THR A 47 -25.42 -6.91 -9.49
C THR A 47 -24.19 -7.16 -10.37
N TRP A 48 -24.18 -6.67 -11.61
CA TRP A 48 -23.03 -6.77 -12.50
C TRP A 48 -21.79 -6.08 -11.92
N ALA A 49 -21.92 -4.85 -11.43
CA ALA A 49 -20.82 -4.10 -10.83
C ALA A 49 -20.22 -4.82 -9.62
N ARG A 50 -21.08 -5.36 -8.73
CA ARG A 50 -20.65 -6.16 -7.57
C ARG A 50 -19.97 -7.46 -7.99
N SER A 51 -20.54 -8.21 -8.94
CA SER A 51 -19.95 -9.45 -9.44
C SER A 51 -18.62 -9.22 -10.16
N TYR A 52 -18.50 -8.12 -10.92
CA TYR A 52 -17.26 -7.76 -11.59
C TYR A 52 -16.18 -7.33 -10.59
N HIS A 53 -16.55 -6.52 -9.60
CA HIS A 53 -15.66 -6.19 -8.48
C HIS A 53 -15.20 -7.45 -7.74
N HIS A 54 -16.12 -8.38 -7.45
CA HIS A 54 -15.79 -9.65 -6.83
C HIS A 54 -14.84 -10.50 -7.68
N PHE A 55 -15.06 -10.56 -9.00
CA PHE A 55 -14.16 -11.24 -9.93
C PHE A 55 -12.74 -10.64 -9.93
N LEU A 56 -12.63 -9.30 -9.96
CA LEU A 56 -11.33 -8.62 -9.89
C LEU A 56 -10.63 -8.90 -8.55
N ALA A 57 -11.38 -8.82 -7.45
CA ALA A 57 -10.84 -9.14 -6.12
C ALA A 57 -10.33 -10.58 -6.04
N GLN A 58 -11.11 -11.57 -6.51
CA GLN A 58 -10.68 -12.97 -6.56
C GLN A 58 -9.42 -13.17 -7.43
N ARG A 59 -9.34 -12.47 -8.56
CA ARG A 59 -8.19 -12.59 -9.46
C ARG A 59 -6.92 -12.08 -8.79
N GLU A 60 -7.02 -10.98 -8.05
CA GLU A 60 -5.86 -10.41 -7.38
C GLU A 60 -5.47 -11.17 -6.10
N GLN A 61 -6.44 -11.70 -5.37
CA GLN A 61 -6.18 -12.58 -4.22
C GLN A 61 -5.40 -13.86 -4.61
N ARG A 62 -5.46 -14.27 -5.88
CA ARG A 62 -4.69 -15.43 -6.40
C ARG A 62 -3.27 -15.06 -6.81
N LYS A 63 -2.96 -13.78 -6.98
CA LYS A 63 -1.61 -13.34 -7.32
C LYS A 63 -0.81 -13.17 -6.04
N PHE A 64 0.39 -13.72 -6.05
CA PHE A 64 1.40 -13.44 -5.04
C PHE A 64 2.45 -12.52 -5.67
N ILE A 65 2.70 -11.39 -5.03
CA ILE A 65 3.79 -10.47 -5.38
C ILE A 65 4.79 -10.49 -4.22
N SER A 66 6.05 -10.79 -4.53
CA SER A 66 7.15 -10.73 -3.56
C SER A 66 7.93 -9.44 -3.74
N PHE A 67 8.19 -8.74 -2.63
CA PHE A 67 8.91 -7.47 -2.62
C PHE A 67 10.35 -7.60 -2.09
N GLU A 68 10.76 -8.78 -1.63
CA GLU A 68 12.05 -9.00 -0.95
C GLU A 68 13.26 -8.49 -1.74
N HIS A 69 13.20 -8.59 -3.06
CA HIS A 69 14.23 -8.11 -3.97
C HIS A 69 14.56 -6.61 -3.82
N HIS A 70 13.62 -5.78 -3.35
CA HIS A 70 13.88 -4.36 -3.07
C HIS A 70 14.87 -4.20 -1.93
N ALA A 71 14.65 -4.88 -0.80
CA ALA A 71 15.55 -4.82 0.36
C ALA A 71 16.95 -5.33 0.01
N ASP A 72 17.03 -6.47 -0.69
CA ASP A 72 18.30 -7.06 -1.12
C ASP A 72 19.08 -6.16 -2.09
N SER A 73 18.37 -5.50 -3.01
CA SER A 73 18.99 -4.61 -3.98
C SER A 73 19.51 -3.35 -3.33
N LEU A 74 18.72 -2.73 -2.45
CA LEU A 74 19.12 -1.53 -1.70
C LEU A 74 20.29 -1.81 -0.76
N TRP A 75 20.29 -2.95 -0.08
CA TRP A 75 21.41 -3.35 0.76
C TRP A 75 22.72 -3.46 -0.05
N LYS A 76 22.67 -4.07 -1.23
CA LYS A 76 23.83 -4.16 -2.15
C LYS A 76 24.24 -2.78 -2.65
N GLU A 77 23.28 -1.91 -2.94
CA GLU A 77 23.56 -0.55 -3.42
C GLU A 77 24.36 0.26 -2.40
N ILE A 78 23.90 0.23 -1.15
CA ILE A 78 24.47 1.01 -0.06
C ILE A 78 25.80 0.42 0.41
N ASN A 79 25.87 -0.90 0.61
CA ASN A 79 26.99 -1.53 1.31
C ASN A 79 28.06 -2.13 0.38
N ILE A 80 27.74 -2.43 -0.88
CA ILE A 80 28.66 -3.15 -1.77
C ILE A 80 29.03 -2.34 -3.01
N ARG A 81 28.05 -1.82 -3.77
CA ARG A 81 28.30 -1.35 -5.14
C ARG A 81 29.32 -0.21 -5.20
N HIS A 82 29.32 0.64 -4.19
CA HIS A 82 30.12 1.88 -4.15
C HIS A 82 31.21 1.87 -3.07
N ASP A 83 31.47 0.72 -2.44
CA ASP A 83 32.37 0.58 -1.28
C ASP A 83 33.81 1.04 -1.54
N LYS A 84 34.30 0.82 -2.77
CA LYS A 84 35.66 1.14 -3.23
C LYS A 84 35.79 2.57 -3.74
N LEU A 85 34.70 3.32 -3.85
CA LEU A 85 34.76 4.71 -4.29
C LEU A 85 35.25 5.60 -3.14
N GLY A 86 35.99 6.65 -3.48
CA GLY A 86 36.38 7.66 -2.48
C GLY A 86 35.14 8.39 -1.93
N GLY A 87 35.21 8.82 -0.66
CA GLY A 87 34.06 9.41 0.04
C GLY A 87 33.38 10.58 -0.68
N SER A 88 34.12 11.41 -1.42
CA SER A 88 33.53 12.49 -2.23
C SER A 88 32.60 11.98 -3.34
N LYS A 89 32.94 10.85 -3.98
CA LYS A 89 32.08 10.24 -5.00
C LYS A 89 30.89 9.52 -4.37
N GLN A 90 31.10 8.88 -3.22
CA GLN A 90 30.01 8.27 -2.45
C GLN A 90 28.98 9.32 -2.02
N TYR A 91 29.43 10.52 -1.63
CA TYR A 91 28.56 11.65 -1.31
C TYR A 91 27.69 12.08 -2.51
N GLU A 92 28.30 12.24 -3.69
CA GLU A 92 27.56 12.58 -4.93
C GLU A 92 26.49 11.53 -5.28
N LEU A 93 26.80 10.25 -5.06
CA LEU A 93 25.89 9.13 -5.35
C LEU A 93 24.80 8.93 -4.29
N ALA A 94 24.95 9.47 -3.09
CA ALA A 94 24.01 9.25 -2.02
C ALA A 94 22.58 9.73 -2.37
N GLY A 95 22.48 10.82 -3.15
CA GLY A 95 21.19 11.32 -3.64
C GLY A 95 20.48 10.36 -4.59
N ASP A 96 21.22 9.70 -5.49
CA ASP A 96 20.66 8.70 -6.40
C ASP A 96 20.17 7.46 -5.62
N VAL A 97 20.98 6.99 -4.68
CA VAL A 97 20.60 5.85 -3.81
C VAL A 97 19.39 6.21 -2.94
N MET A 98 19.31 7.44 -2.44
CA MET A 98 18.15 7.93 -1.70
C MET A 98 16.88 7.88 -2.55
N GLN A 99 16.97 8.27 -3.83
CA GLN A 99 15.83 8.19 -4.75
C GLN A 99 15.41 6.74 -5.01
N ASP A 100 16.37 5.82 -5.20
CA ASP A 100 16.08 4.38 -5.38
C ASP A 100 15.33 3.77 -4.18
N ILE A 101 15.64 4.22 -2.96
CA ILE A 101 14.91 3.82 -1.75
C ILE A 101 13.47 4.33 -1.82
N LYS A 102 13.27 5.61 -2.12
CA LYS A 102 11.93 6.21 -2.21
C LYS A 102 11.08 5.54 -3.28
N ASP A 103 11.65 5.27 -4.44
CA ASP A 103 10.98 4.57 -5.54
C ASP A 103 10.57 3.15 -5.12
N SER A 104 11.42 2.46 -4.37
CA SER A 104 11.10 1.13 -3.82
C SER A 104 9.95 1.19 -2.81
N LEU A 105 9.99 2.15 -1.87
CA LEU A 105 8.93 2.37 -0.87
C LEU A 105 7.59 2.70 -1.54
N GLU A 106 7.60 3.62 -2.51
CA GLU A 106 6.43 4.00 -3.28
C GLU A 106 5.87 2.81 -4.08
N THR A 107 6.75 2.05 -4.75
CA THR A 107 6.37 0.88 -5.53
C THR A 107 5.67 -0.16 -4.65
N ILE A 108 6.23 -0.49 -3.49
CA ILE A 108 5.63 -1.43 -2.55
C ILE A 108 4.26 -0.92 -2.09
N GLY A 109 4.20 0.33 -1.62
CA GLY A 109 2.96 0.92 -1.11
C GLY A 109 1.85 1.03 -2.16
N ASN A 110 2.19 1.25 -3.44
CA ASN A 110 1.21 1.40 -4.52
C ASN A 110 0.78 0.06 -5.14
N GLN A 111 1.62 -0.98 -5.08
CA GLN A 111 1.27 -2.31 -5.61
C GLN A 111 0.37 -3.11 -4.68
N VAL A 112 0.40 -2.83 -3.37
CA VAL A 112 -0.51 -3.46 -2.42
C VAL A 112 -1.87 -2.78 -2.47
N GLN A 113 -2.92 -3.58 -2.62
CA GLN A 113 -4.31 -3.16 -2.72
C GLN A 113 -5.16 -3.86 -1.66
N PRO A 114 -6.35 -3.35 -1.31
CA PRO A 114 -7.25 -3.99 -0.34
C PRO A 114 -7.55 -5.46 -0.63
N PHE A 115 -7.64 -5.81 -1.90
CA PHE A 115 -7.91 -7.17 -2.39
C PHE A 115 -6.64 -7.98 -2.71
N SER A 116 -5.43 -7.45 -2.45
CA SER A 116 -4.21 -8.24 -2.58
C SER A 116 -4.26 -9.47 -1.66
N SER A 117 -3.57 -10.54 -2.06
CA SER A 117 -3.47 -11.72 -1.21
C SER A 117 -2.80 -11.40 0.12
N TRP A 118 -3.13 -12.18 1.14
CA TRP A 118 -2.46 -12.12 2.45
C TRP A 118 -0.94 -12.20 2.29
N GLU A 119 -0.45 -13.12 1.46
CA GLU A 119 0.97 -13.34 1.23
C GLU A 119 1.65 -12.11 0.64
N THR A 120 0.95 -11.38 -0.24
CA THR A 120 1.44 -10.13 -0.82
C THR A 120 1.54 -9.03 0.23
N LYS A 121 0.49 -8.84 1.03
CA LYS A 121 0.48 -7.84 2.12
C LYS A 121 1.55 -8.15 3.17
N ARG A 122 1.72 -9.42 3.54
CA ARG A 122 2.80 -9.90 4.42
C ARG A 122 4.18 -9.59 3.82
N SER A 123 4.41 -9.96 2.56
CA SER A 123 5.70 -9.71 1.89
C SER A 123 6.04 -8.22 1.87
N ALA A 124 5.04 -7.36 1.64
CA ALA A 124 5.22 -5.91 1.67
C ALA A 124 5.63 -5.42 3.06
N MET A 125 4.89 -5.76 4.12
CA MET A 125 5.21 -5.34 5.50
C MET A 125 6.61 -5.78 5.94
N GLU A 126 6.98 -7.03 5.64
CA GLU A 126 8.34 -7.54 5.93
C GLU A 126 9.41 -6.78 5.17
N THR A 127 9.18 -6.54 3.87
CA THR A 127 10.16 -5.84 3.03
C THR A 127 10.32 -4.40 3.49
N LEU A 128 9.24 -3.69 3.84
CA LEU A 128 9.32 -2.33 4.37
C LEU A 128 10.12 -2.28 5.68
N ARG A 129 9.90 -3.25 6.59
CA ARG A 129 10.70 -3.37 7.82
C ARG A 129 12.17 -3.63 7.50
N LYS A 130 12.47 -4.55 6.57
CA LYS A 130 13.85 -4.83 6.13
C LYS A 130 14.52 -3.60 5.50
N ILE A 131 13.83 -2.85 4.63
CA ILE A 131 14.36 -1.60 4.05
C ILE A 131 14.67 -0.59 5.15
N THR A 132 13.79 -0.46 6.15
CA THR A 132 14.02 0.41 7.31
C THR A 132 15.27 -0.04 8.08
N GLY A 133 15.42 -1.35 8.31
CA GLY A 133 16.64 -1.91 8.90
C GLY A 133 17.90 -1.61 8.07
N VAL A 134 17.83 -1.70 6.74
CA VAL A 134 18.95 -1.32 5.85
C VAL A 134 19.33 0.15 6.04
N ILE A 135 18.36 1.06 6.17
CA ILE A 135 18.63 2.49 6.41
C ILE A 135 19.33 2.70 7.76
N LEU A 136 18.90 1.97 8.80
CA LEU A 136 19.39 2.14 10.17
C LEU A 136 20.77 1.49 10.40
N ASP A 137 20.98 0.28 9.87
CA ASP A 137 22.12 -0.59 10.19
C ASP A 137 23.29 -0.46 9.21
N SER A 138 23.07 0.14 8.04
CA SER A 138 24.14 0.32 7.05
C SER A 138 25.17 1.36 7.53
N SER A 139 26.38 1.26 7.00
CA SER A 139 27.51 2.13 7.39
C SER A 139 28.23 2.71 6.18
N GLY A 140 28.93 3.82 6.39
CA GLY A 140 29.67 4.53 5.35
C GLY A 140 28.97 5.80 4.88
N VAL A 141 29.62 6.53 3.98
CA VAL A 141 29.21 7.89 3.59
C VAL A 141 27.78 7.91 3.00
N ILE A 142 27.45 6.94 2.14
CA ILE A 142 26.11 6.84 1.55
C ILE A 142 25.05 6.65 2.64
N ALA A 143 25.26 5.72 3.56
CA ALA A 143 24.33 5.46 4.66
C ALA A 143 24.18 6.67 5.59
N ASP A 144 25.26 7.39 5.86
CA ASP A 144 25.23 8.60 6.69
C ASP A 144 24.42 9.73 6.05
N GLU A 145 24.55 9.95 4.74
CA GLU A 145 23.73 10.94 4.03
C GLU A 145 22.25 10.51 3.94
N ILE A 146 21.97 9.25 3.62
CA ILE A 146 20.60 8.71 3.59
C ILE A 146 19.91 8.89 4.94
N ARG A 147 20.59 8.58 6.05
CA ARG A 147 20.03 8.76 7.39
C ARG A 147 19.75 10.22 7.73
N LYS A 148 20.54 11.17 7.22
CA LYS A 148 20.25 12.61 7.39
C LYS A 148 18.99 13.02 6.66
N ASP A 149 18.78 12.53 5.43
CA ASP A 149 17.60 12.84 4.64
C ASP A 149 16.33 12.25 5.26
N PHE A 150 16.39 11.01 5.73
CA PHE A 150 15.26 10.34 6.42
C PHE A 150 14.93 10.89 7.81
N ARG A 151 15.63 11.92 8.30
CA ARG A 151 15.20 12.71 9.46
C ARG A 151 13.93 13.54 9.17
N TYR A 152 13.76 13.96 7.92
CA TYR A 152 12.67 14.84 7.49
C TYR A 152 11.74 14.19 6.47
N ASP A 153 12.10 13.02 5.95
CA ASP A 153 11.35 12.30 4.94
C ASP A 153 10.40 11.27 5.56
N GLY A 154 9.12 11.38 5.23
CA GLY A 154 8.05 10.51 5.75
C GLY A 154 7.76 9.27 4.90
N SER A 155 8.49 9.03 3.79
CA SER A 155 8.11 8.00 2.80
C SER A 155 8.09 6.58 3.37
N VAL A 156 8.94 6.28 4.35
CA VAL A 156 8.91 4.98 5.06
C VAL A 156 7.57 4.81 5.78
N ASN A 157 7.18 5.79 6.60
CA ASN A 157 5.90 5.78 7.31
C ASN A 157 4.71 5.74 6.35
N ASP A 158 4.74 6.56 5.28
CA ASP A 158 3.68 6.59 4.27
C ASP A 158 3.50 5.23 3.58
N ALA A 159 4.59 4.54 3.26
CA ALA A 159 4.54 3.22 2.66
C ALA A 159 3.93 2.17 3.61
N PHE A 160 4.33 2.17 4.88
CA PHE A 160 3.73 1.31 5.90
C PHE A 160 2.24 1.60 6.09
N LEU A 161 1.85 2.87 6.21
CA LEU A 161 0.46 3.28 6.36
C LEU A 161 -0.39 2.88 5.16
N LYS A 162 0.14 2.99 3.94
CA LYS A 162 -0.56 2.50 2.73
C LYS A 162 -0.84 1.01 2.83
N VAL A 163 0.15 0.20 3.24
CA VAL A 163 -0.03 -1.26 3.34
C VAL A 163 -0.96 -1.64 4.49
N VAL A 164 -0.74 -1.13 5.71
CA VAL A 164 -1.53 -1.53 6.89
C VAL A 164 -3.01 -1.15 6.74
N ARG A 165 -3.31 -0.02 6.09
CA ARG A 165 -4.69 0.41 5.82
C ARG A 165 -5.43 -0.47 4.81
N THR A 166 -4.72 -1.27 4.01
CA THR A 166 -5.32 -2.29 3.14
C THR A 166 -5.62 -3.59 3.87
N MET A 167 -5.05 -3.80 5.06
CA MET A 167 -5.28 -4.99 5.87
C MET A 167 -6.58 -4.89 6.66
N SER A 168 -7.36 -5.98 6.69
CA SER A 168 -8.46 -6.15 7.63
C SER A 168 -7.94 -6.30 9.07
N HIS A 169 -8.85 -6.23 10.04
CA HIS A 169 -8.50 -6.42 11.44
C HIS A 169 -7.87 -7.79 11.71
N GLU A 170 -8.42 -8.85 11.10
CA GLU A 170 -7.91 -10.22 11.24
C GLU A 170 -6.54 -10.37 10.56
N GLU A 171 -6.32 -9.70 9.42
CA GLU A 171 -5.02 -9.68 8.76
C GLU A 171 -3.97 -8.97 9.61
N ARG A 172 -4.31 -7.87 10.29
CA ARG A 172 -3.38 -7.16 11.19
C ARG A 172 -3.06 -7.98 12.44
N ALA A 173 -4.06 -8.61 13.06
CA ALA A 173 -3.86 -9.52 14.18
C ALA A 173 -2.97 -10.71 13.80
N ARG A 174 -3.20 -11.29 12.60
CA ARG A 174 -2.36 -12.34 12.03
C ARG A 174 -0.95 -11.84 11.74
N MET A 175 -0.79 -10.61 11.28
CA MET A 175 0.53 -10.01 11.01
C MET A 175 1.34 -9.88 12.29
N CYS A 176 0.75 -9.40 13.38
CA CYS A 176 1.43 -9.24 14.67
C CYS A 176 2.07 -10.56 15.15
N LYS A 177 1.29 -11.65 15.08
CA LYS A 177 1.68 -13.00 15.52
C LYS A 177 2.63 -13.71 14.54
N MET A 178 2.92 -13.12 13.39
CA MET A 178 3.71 -13.79 12.36
C MET A 178 5.18 -13.87 12.78
N ASP A 179 5.70 -15.09 12.85
CA ASP A 179 7.08 -15.38 13.22
C ASP A 179 7.77 -16.12 12.07
N ASP A 180 8.94 -15.64 11.67
CA ASP A 180 9.81 -16.24 10.66
C ASP A 180 11.02 -16.98 11.26
N GLY A 181 11.02 -17.19 12.58
CA GLY A 181 12.11 -17.76 13.36
C GLY A 181 12.99 -16.70 14.04
N THR A 182 12.72 -15.41 13.81
CA THR A 182 13.40 -14.28 14.47
C THR A 182 12.54 -13.58 15.52
N GLY A 183 11.35 -14.11 15.80
CA GLY A 183 10.38 -13.58 16.74
C GLY A 183 9.16 -12.95 16.05
N PRO A 184 8.10 -12.65 16.83
CA PRO A 184 6.89 -12.03 16.30
C PRO A 184 7.17 -10.75 15.54
N PHE A 185 6.46 -10.52 14.43
CA PHE A 185 6.62 -9.32 13.63
C PHE A 185 6.31 -8.05 14.44
N SER A 186 5.34 -8.09 15.36
CA SER A 186 5.06 -6.98 16.28
C SER A 186 6.31 -6.54 17.03
N ASP A 187 7.02 -7.49 17.63
CA ASP A 187 8.18 -7.22 18.47
C ASP A 187 9.34 -6.67 17.64
N ARG A 188 9.53 -7.24 16.45
CA ARG A 188 10.55 -6.78 15.49
C ARG A 188 10.25 -5.40 14.95
N LEU A 189 8.98 -5.07 14.70
CA LEU A 189 8.57 -3.74 14.29
C LEU A 189 8.76 -2.74 15.43
N VAL A 190 8.32 -3.07 16.65
CA VAL A 190 8.53 -2.23 17.84
C VAL A 190 10.01 -1.93 18.07
N GLU A 191 10.89 -2.93 17.94
CA GLU A 191 12.34 -2.71 18.04
C GLU A 191 12.86 -1.81 16.91
N THR A 192 12.35 -1.98 15.69
CA THR A 192 12.69 -1.09 14.57
C THR A 192 12.27 0.36 14.86
N VAL A 193 11.06 0.58 15.38
CA VAL A 193 10.56 1.91 15.77
C VAL A 193 11.38 2.49 16.91
N ARG A 194 11.78 1.67 17.89
CA ARG A 194 12.69 2.10 18.96
C ARG A 194 14.02 2.60 18.40
N MET A 195 14.58 1.90 17.41
CA MET A 195 15.83 2.31 16.74
C MET A 195 15.65 3.61 15.93
N CYS A 196 14.52 3.75 15.23
CA CYS A 196 14.13 4.99 14.55
C CYS A 196 14.07 6.20 15.50
N ASN A 197 13.52 5.99 16.70
CA ASN A 197 13.30 7.02 17.72
C ASN A 197 14.50 7.24 18.66
N ALA A 198 15.63 6.56 18.45
CA ALA A 198 16.80 6.67 19.32
C ALA A 198 17.46 8.08 19.30
N GLU A 199 18.04 8.43 20.45
CA GLU A 199 18.02 9.74 21.15
C GLU A 199 18.52 11.02 20.44
N ASP A 200 19.01 11.01 19.19
CA ASP A 200 19.55 12.25 18.57
C ASP A 200 19.19 12.44 17.08
N TRP A 201 18.58 11.44 16.45
CA TRP A 201 18.47 11.41 14.99
C TRP A 201 17.02 11.43 14.48
N GLY A 202 16.09 10.72 15.15
CA GLY A 202 14.67 10.71 14.74
C GLY A 202 14.51 10.30 13.27
N ILE A 203 15.03 9.15 12.91
CA ILE A 203 15.10 8.66 11.52
C ILE A 203 13.82 7.88 11.22
N CYS A 204 13.16 8.15 10.09
CA CYS A 204 11.91 7.48 9.70
C CYS A 204 10.78 7.68 10.73
N GLY A 205 10.60 8.91 11.20
CA GLY A 205 9.59 9.24 12.21
C GLY A 205 8.15 8.91 11.79
N GLY A 206 7.28 8.68 12.78
CA GLY A 206 5.84 8.44 12.59
C GLY A 206 5.44 6.96 12.54
N LEU A 207 6.40 6.03 12.57
CA LEU A 207 6.12 4.59 12.58
C LEU A 207 5.39 4.11 13.84
N ASP A 208 5.40 4.88 14.93
CA ASP A 208 4.58 4.60 16.11
C ASP A 208 3.09 4.44 15.73
N THR A 209 2.57 5.27 14.81
CA THR A 209 1.18 5.16 14.33
C THR A 209 0.91 3.85 13.59
N VAL A 210 1.93 3.27 12.95
CA VAL A 210 1.80 1.96 12.27
C VAL A 210 1.72 0.84 13.30
N VAL A 211 2.53 0.94 14.37
CA VAL A 211 2.49 0.01 15.49
C VAL A 211 1.14 0.08 16.19
N ASP A 212 0.65 1.28 16.49
CA ASP A 212 -0.67 1.48 17.11
C ASP A 212 -1.78 0.83 16.26
N LEU A 213 -1.82 1.12 14.96
CA LEU A 213 -2.83 0.55 14.05
C LEU A 213 -2.75 -0.99 13.92
N LEU A 214 -1.58 -1.58 14.15
CA LEU A 214 -1.39 -3.02 14.18
C LEU A 214 -1.81 -3.62 15.52
N LEU A 215 -1.51 -2.96 16.64
CA LEU A 215 -1.77 -3.47 17.99
C LEU A 215 -3.20 -3.23 18.47
N GLU A 216 -3.86 -2.15 18.06
CA GLU A 216 -5.31 -1.94 18.28
C GLU A 216 -6.10 -3.19 17.85
N SER A 217 -5.66 -3.83 16.77
CA SER A 217 -6.29 -5.04 16.23
C SER A 217 -6.07 -6.33 17.06
N VAL A 218 -5.39 -6.25 18.19
CA VAL A 218 -5.16 -7.38 19.10
C VAL A 218 -5.92 -7.20 20.42
N GLU A 219 -6.19 -5.95 20.80
CA GLU A 219 -6.90 -5.61 22.05
C GLU A 219 -8.41 -5.88 21.96
N ASP A 220 -9.00 -5.79 20.76
CA ASP A 220 -10.43 -6.04 20.52
C ASP A 220 -10.82 -7.55 20.50
N ASP A 221 -9.85 -8.47 20.44
CA ASP A 221 -10.09 -9.93 20.46
C ASP A 221 -10.16 -10.51 21.89
N VAL A 222 -10.01 -9.68 22.93
CA VAL A 222 -10.05 -10.09 24.34
C VAL A 222 -11.46 -9.89 24.94
N ASP A 223 -12.50 -10.34 24.22
CA ASP A 223 -13.83 -10.47 24.82
C ASP A 223 -13.88 -11.73 25.69
N CYS A 224 -14.20 -11.52 26.95
CA CYS A 224 -14.15 -12.45 28.06
C CYS A 224 -15.05 -13.69 27.84
N ASP A 225 -14.44 -14.87 27.68
CA ASP A 225 -15.04 -16.12 28.16
C ASP A 225 -15.01 -16.08 29.70
N ASP A 226 -15.97 -15.38 30.31
CA ASP A 226 -16.34 -15.66 31.70
C ASP A 226 -17.29 -16.86 31.69
N ASP A 227 -16.68 -18.02 31.92
CA ASP A 227 -17.32 -19.22 32.44
C ASP A 227 -18.00 -18.87 33.79
N ASP A 228 -19.29 -18.58 33.77
CA ASP A 228 -20.12 -18.73 34.97
C ASP A 228 -20.75 -20.13 34.95
N GLU A 229 -20.04 -21.08 35.57
CA GLU A 229 -20.61 -22.30 36.15
C GLU A 229 -21.50 -21.93 37.34
N ASP A 230 -22.79 -22.30 37.29
CA ASP A 230 -23.64 -22.59 38.47
C ASP A 230 -24.69 -23.67 38.12
#